data_AF-A0A3D4TCD6-F1
#
_entry.id   AF-A0A3D4TCD6-F1
#
_cell.length_a   1.000
_cell.length_b   1.000
_cell.length_c   1.000
_cell.angle_alpha   90.00
_cell.angle_beta   90.00
_cell.angle_gamma   90.00
#
_symmetry.space_group_name_H-M   'P 1'
#
loop_
_entity.id
_entity.type
_entity.pdbx_description
1 polymer ?
#
loop_
_entity_poly.entity_id
_entity_poly.type
_entity_poly.pdbx_seq_one_letter_code
_entity_poly.pdbx_strand_id
1 'polypeptide(L)'
;MRLYPESALVQLEFDKIRQILQEHARTAYAKEKATNLRIHTRKEYIELELNQTHEYKLLQQQGQNFPNDFTHPFSKELKLLGIPGAMLSAEEFMLVR
;
A
#
# COMPACT_ATOMS: atom_id res chain seq x y z
N MET A 1 -12.84 -16.38 -0.70
CA MET A 1 -11.85 -17.45 -0.37
C MET A 1 -12.40 -18.23 0.81
N ARG A 2 -12.37 -19.56 0.78
CA ARG A 2 -12.72 -20.38 1.95
C ARG A 2 -11.43 -20.68 2.70
N LEU A 3 -11.36 -20.26 3.97
CA LEU A 3 -10.24 -20.51 4.85
C LEU A 3 -10.50 -21.81 5.62
N TYR A 4 -9.48 -22.64 5.77
CA TYR A 4 -9.59 -23.85 6.56
C TYR A 4 -8.36 -23.99 7.48
N PRO A 5 -8.56 -24.14 8.80
CA PRO A 5 -9.83 -24.00 9.52
C PRO A 5 -10.40 -22.57 9.41
N GLU A 6 -11.68 -22.37 9.72
CA GLU A 6 -12.29 -21.02 9.70
C GLU A 6 -11.57 -20.05 10.67
N SER A 7 -10.98 -20.59 11.73
CA SER A 7 -10.18 -19.85 12.71
C SER A 7 -8.74 -19.56 12.26
N ALA A 8 -8.33 -19.94 11.04
CA ALA A 8 -6.96 -19.76 10.57
C ALA A 8 -6.50 -18.29 10.63
N LEU A 9 -7.37 -17.32 10.28
CA LEU A 9 -7.02 -15.89 10.36
C LEU A 9 -6.72 -15.43 11.78
N VAL A 10 -7.51 -15.91 12.74
CA VAL A 10 -7.37 -15.58 14.15
C VAL A 10 -6.11 -16.23 14.72
N GLN A 11 -5.88 -17.50 14.41
CA GLN A 11 -4.70 -18.25 14.86
C GLN A 11 -3.39 -17.66 14.30
N LEU A 12 -3.42 -17.16 13.07
CA LEU A 12 -2.28 -16.49 12.43
C LEU A 12 -2.14 -15.02 12.83
N GLU A 13 -3.01 -14.53 13.71
CA GLU A 13 -3.08 -13.13 14.14
C GLU A 13 -3.06 -12.14 12.94
N PHE A 14 -3.72 -12.50 11.82
CA PHE A 14 -3.60 -11.72 10.58
C PHE A 14 -4.08 -10.27 10.75
N ASP A 15 -5.12 -10.06 11.56
CA ASP A 15 -5.64 -8.72 11.86
C ASP A 15 -4.63 -7.87 12.65
N LYS A 16 -3.86 -8.49 13.54
CA LYS A 16 -2.78 -7.82 14.28
C LYS A 16 -1.64 -7.41 13.35
N ILE A 17 -1.28 -8.26 12.39
CA ILE A 17 -0.29 -7.92 11.35
C ILE A 17 -0.76 -6.69 10.57
N ARG A 18 -2.03 -6.66 10.14
CA ARG A 18 -2.62 -5.49 9.46
C ARG A 18 -2.56 -4.22 10.29
N GLN A 19 -2.89 -4.33 11.58
CA GLN A 19 -2.82 -3.20 12.51
C GLN A 19 -1.39 -2.66 12.63
N ILE A 20 -0.40 -3.53 12.87
CA ILE A 20 1.01 -3.13 12.99
C ILE A 20 1.49 -2.45 11.70
N LEU A 21 1.15 -3.01 10.54
CA LEU A 21 1.51 -2.41 9.25
C LEU A 21 0.87 -1.03 9.05
N GLN A 22 -0.39 -0.87 9.45
CA GLN A 22 -1.08 0.42 9.36
C GLN A 22 -0.44 1.48 10.27
N GLU A 23 -0.02 1.09 11.48
CA GLU A 23 0.65 1.99 12.43
C GLU A 23 2.04 2.45 11.91
N HIS A 24 2.75 1.60 11.18
CA HIS A 24 4.05 1.93 10.58
C HIS A 24 3.94 2.64 9.22
N ALA A 25 2.75 2.69 8.62
CA ALA A 25 2.53 3.31 7.33
C ALA A 25 2.58 4.84 7.41
N ARG A 26 3.46 5.45 6.61
CA ARG A 26 3.69 6.91 6.59
C ARG A 26 2.77 7.67 5.65
N THR A 27 2.19 7.00 4.64
CA THR A 27 1.32 7.64 3.63
C THR A 27 -0.12 7.16 3.78
N ALA A 28 -1.08 7.98 3.33
CA ALA A 28 -2.50 7.59 3.33
C ALA A 28 -2.71 6.33 2.46
N TYR A 29 -2.04 6.25 1.31
CA TYR A 29 -2.07 5.08 0.43
C TYR A 29 -1.54 3.82 1.14
N ALA A 30 -0.42 3.91 1.85
CA ALA A 30 0.14 2.76 2.57
C ALA A 30 -0.79 2.29 3.71
N LYS A 31 -1.43 3.24 4.42
CA LYS A 31 -2.43 2.92 5.44
C LYS A 31 -3.62 2.19 4.82
N GLU A 32 -4.15 2.68 3.70
CA GLU A 32 -5.23 2.03 2.97
C GLU A 32 -4.83 0.64 2.45
N LYS A 33 -3.62 0.47 1.90
CA LYS A 33 -3.09 -0.83 1.46
C LYS A 33 -2.97 -1.82 2.62
N ALA A 34 -2.49 -1.39 3.79
CA ALA A 34 -2.40 -2.21 4.99
C ALA A 34 -3.79 -2.59 5.54
N THR A 35 -4.71 -1.63 5.59
CA THR A 35 -6.10 -1.87 6.00
C THR A 35 -6.83 -2.78 5.04
N ASN A 36 -6.53 -2.80 3.74
CA ASN A 36 -7.19 -3.69 2.77
C ASN A 36 -6.38 -4.95 2.43
N LEU A 37 -5.31 -5.23 3.17
CA LEU A 37 -4.48 -6.40 2.95
C LEU A 37 -5.32 -7.68 3.11
N ARG A 38 -5.22 -8.55 2.11
CA ARG A 38 -5.95 -9.82 2.04
C ARG A 38 -5.00 -10.97 1.80
N ILE A 39 -5.34 -12.13 2.34
CA ILE A 39 -4.67 -13.38 1.98
C ILE A 39 -5.05 -13.74 0.54
N HIS A 40 -4.06 -14.20 -0.22
CA HIS A 40 -4.22 -14.70 -1.57
C HIS A 40 -3.99 -16.21 -1.61
N THR A 41 -4.68 -16.91 -2.50
CA THR A 41 -4.43 -18.34 -2.80
C THR A 41 -3.69 -18.55 -4.11
N ARG A 42 -3.51 -17.47 -4.88
CA ARG A 42 -2.80 -17.49 -6.16
C ARG A 42 -1.33 -17.20 -5.92
N LYS A 43 -0.50 -18.18 -6.27
CA LYS A 43 0.95 -18.17 -6.03
C LYS A 43 1.61 -16.95 -6.69
N GLU A 44 1.18 -16.56 -7.88
CA GLU A 44 1.82 -15.48 -8.65
C GLU A 44 1.75 -14.13 -7.92
N TYR A 45 0.60 -13.83 -7.29
CA TYR A 45 0.45 -12.60 -6.51
C TYR A 45 1.27 -12.63 -5.21
N ILE A 46 1.37 -13.81 -4.58
CA ILE A 46 2.14 -13.98 -3.34
C ILE A 46 3.63 -13.80 -3.63
N GLU A 47 4.15 -14.44 -4.67
CA GLU A 47 5.56 -14.33 -5.07
C GLU A 47 5.93 -12.90 -5.46
N LEU A 48 5.06 -12.21 -6.19
CA LEU A 48 5.30 -10.82 -6.59
C LEU A 48 5.47 -9.91 -5.37
N GLU A 49 4.52 -9.91 -4.43
CA GLU A 49 4.58 -9.03 -3.24
C GLU A 49 5.74 -9.42 -2.31
N LEU A 50 6.06 -10.72 -2.18
CA LEU A 50 7.21 -11.19 -1.40
C LEU A 50 8.54 -10.74 -2.01
N ASN A 51 8.71 -10.87 -3.32
CA ASN A 51 9.93 -10.45 -4.01
C ASN A 51 10.13 -8.93 -3.92
N GLN A 52 9.08 -8.15 -4.18
CA GLN A 52 9.12 -6.69 -4.02
C GLN A 52 9.49 -6.26 -2.61
N THR A 53 8.92 -6.91 -1.60
CA THR A 53 9.24 -6.65 -0.18
C THR A 53 10.69 -7.02 0.13
N HIS A 54 11.17 -8.14 -0.40
CA HIS A 54 12.55 -8.58 -0.21
C HIS A 54 13.56 -7.62 -0.83
N GLU A 55 13.34 -7.21 -2.08
CA GLU A 55 14.16 -6.22 -2.78
C GLU A 55 14.21 -4.90 -2.01
N TYR A 56 13.05 -4.38 -1.60
CA TYR A 56 12.99 -3.16 -0.80
C TYR A 56 13.76 -3.27 0.53
N LYS A 57 13.65 -4.42 1.21
CA LYS A 57 14.43 -4.69 2.43
C LYS A 57 15.94 -4.68 2.14
N LEU A 58 16.38 -5.30 1.05
CA LEU A 58 17.80 -5.31 0.66
C LEU A 58 18.31 -3.89 0.37
N LEU A 59 17.55 -3.08 -0.35
CA LEU A 59 17.89 -1.67 -0.62
C LEU A 59 18.08 -0.89 0.69
N GLN A 60 17.14 -1.06 1.63
CA GLN A 60 17.20 -0.42 2.94
C GLN A 60 18.43 -0.87 3.76
N GLN A 61 18.75 -2.17 3.74
CA GLN A 61 19.91 -2.74 4.45
C GLN A 61 21.24 -2.30 3.86
N GLN A 62 21.30 -2.09 2.55
CA GLN A 62 22.48 -1.57 1.86
C GLN A 62 22.66 -0.06 2.04
N GLY A 63 21.73 0.62 2.72
CA GLY A 63 21.76 2.07 2.90
C GLY A 63 21.52 2.84 1.60
N GLN A 64 20.93 2.20 0.59
CA GLN A 64 20.55 2.89 -0.64
C GLN A 64 19.34 3.78 -0.36
N ASN A 65 19.41 5.04 -0.77
CA ASN A 65 18.28 5.95 -0.64
C ASN A 65 17.19 5.54 -1.63
N PHE A 66 16.05 5.08 -1.09
CA PHE A 66 14.82 4.93 -1.85
C PHE A 66 14.01 6.23 -1.72
N PRO A 67 13.53 6.82 -2.81
CA PRO A 67 12.84 8.12 -2.78
C PRO A 67 11.44 7.97 -2.16
N ASN A 68 11.38 7.97 -0.83
CA ASN A 68 10.15 7.89 -0.04
C ASN A 68 9.70 9.26 0.51
N ASP A 69 10.36 10.34 0.09
CA ASP A 69 10.16 11.66 0.66
C ASP A 69 8.85 12.30 0.21
N PHE A 70 8.35 11.92 -0.97
CA PHE A 70 7.06 12.39 -1.48
C PHE A 70 5.91 11.50 -0.98
N THR A 71 5.08 12.05 -0.10
CA THR A 71 4.03 11.31 0.61
C THR A 71 2.63 11.91 0.41
N HIS A 72 2.50 12.90 -0.48
CA HIS A 72 1.22 13.57 -0.74
C HIS A 72 0.21 12.59 -1.38
N PRO A 73 -1.00 12.46 -0.82
CA PRO A 73 -2.02 11.58 -1.37
C PRO A 73 -2.76 12.23 -2.55
N PHE A 74 -2.60 11.67 -3.76
CA PHE A 74 -3.28 12.15 -4.97
C PHE A 74 -4.71 11.66 -5.18
N SER A 75 -5.30 10.94 -4.22
CA SER A 75 -6.58 10.27 -4.41
C SER A 75 -7.72 11.25 -4.77
N LYS A 76 -7.66 12.48 -4.27
CA LYS A 76 -8.67 13.52 -4.55
C LYS A 76 -8.49 14.10 -5.95
N GLU A 77 -7.26 14.41 -6.32
CA GLU A 77 -6.87 14.98 -7.60
C GLU A 77 -7.16 13.99 -8.74
N LEU A 78 -6.83 12.71 -8.55
CA LEU A 78 -7.18 11.64 -9.49
C LEU A 78 -8.70 11.50 -9.66
N LYS A 79 -9.47 11.63 -8.57
CA LYS A 79 -10.93 11.58 -8.62
C LYS A 79 -11.51 12.76 -9.39
N LEU A 80 -10.96 13.97 -9.19
CA LEU A 80 -11.35 15.17 -9.94
C LEU A 80 -11.07 15.01 -11.44
N LEU A 81 -9.88 14.51 -11.82
CA LEU A 81 -9.54 14.27 -13.23
C LEU A 81 -10.46 13.25 -13.91
N GLY A 82 -11.08 12.34 -13.16
CA GLY A 82 -12.07 11.39 -13.68
C GLY A 82 -13.46 11.99 -13.94
N ILE A 83 -13.74 13.22 -13.49
CA ILE A 83 -15.04 13.87 -13.67
C ILE A 83 -14.99 14.76 -14.92
N PRO A 84 -15.86 14.54 -15.92
CA PRO A 84 -15.92 15.39 -17.11
C PRO A 84 -16.18 16.87 -16.73
N GLY A 85 -15.32 17.77 -17.21
CA GLY A 85 -15.44 19.21 -16.95
C GLY A 85 -14.85 19.69 -15.62
N ALA A 86 -14.32 18.80 -14.78
CA ALA A 86 -13.55 19.20 -13.61
C ALA A 86 -12.12 19.61 -14.00
N MET A 87 -11.55 20.55 -13.26
CA MET A 87 -10.19 21.06 -13.47
C MET A 87 -9.43 21.02 -12.15
N LEU A 88 -8.12 20.75 -12.24
CA LEU A 88 -7.21 20.95 -11.11
C LEU A 88 -6.80 22.41 -11.03
N SER A 89 -6.63 22.92 -9.80
CA SER A 89 -6.00 24.22 -9.59
C SER A 89 -4.51 24.17 -9.97
N ALA A 90 -3.92 25.34 -10.23
CA ALA A 90 -2.48 25.43 -10.52
C ALA A 90 -1.63 24.88 -9.36
N GLU A 91 -2.05 25.08 -8.12
CA GLU A 91 -1.37 24.56 -6.92
C GLU A 91 -1.43 23.02 -6.86
N GLU A 92 -2.59 22.42 -7.12
CA GLU A 92 -2.75 20.95 -7.18
C GLU A 92 -1.93 20.33 -8.31
N PHE A 93 -1.83 21.00 -9.47
CA PHE A 93 -1.02 20.53 -10.59
C PHE A 93 0.49 20.57 -10.27
N MET A 94 0.95 21.58 -9.52
CA MET A 94 2.36 21.68 -9.12
C MET A 94 2.82 20.55 -8.19
N LEU A 95 1.88 19.83 -7.56
CA LEU A 95 2.19 18.66 -6.74
C LEU A 95 2.48 17.40 -7.56
N VAL A 96 2.03 17.34 -8.82
CA VAL A 96 2.18 16.16 -9.71
C VAL A 96 3.53 16.17 -10.48
N ARG A 97 4.50 16.96 -10.01
CA ARG A 97 5.72 17.28 -10.76
C ARG A 97 6.78 16.17 -10.78
#